data_AF-A0A2G9TGE1-F1
#
_entry.id   AF-A0A2G9TGE1-F1
#
_cell.length_a   1.000
_cell.length_b   1.000
_cell.length_c   1.000
_cell.angle_alpha   90.00
_cell.angle_beta   90.00
_cell.angle_gamma   90.00
#
_symmetry.space_group_name_H-M   'P 1'
#
loop_
_entity.id
_entity.type
_entity.pdbx_description
1 polymer ?
#
loop_
_entity_poly.entity_id
_entity_poly.type
_entity_poly.pdbx_seq_one_letter_code
_entity_poly.pdbx_strand_id
1 'polypeptide(L)'
;MEEQQLTTDPRYQKMLQLKSKLTGAPLPEVAQQPSPSAAQQQTQITPAQLNQLRAQVSVYKLLARNEPVPPALAAEAVFMKNKPTSLLPEPYEFPGEGENGEKLPYDLMKVLNIHQQRCARPTSLPTPVGIDPASLLKEREY
;
A
#
# COMPACT_ATOMS: atom_id res chain seq x y z
N MET A 1 22.64 -8.55 28.72
CA MET A 1 22.67 -7.09 29.01
C MET A 1 22.53 -6.80 30.50
N GLU A 2 21.58 -7.43 31.21
CA GLU A 2 21.52 -7.36 32.69
C GLU A 2 22.81 -7.85 33.37
N GLU A 3 23.36 -9.00 32.93
CA GLU A 3 24.62 -9.55 33.49
C GLU A 3 25.87 -8.69 33.21
N GLN A 4 25.79 -7.75 32.27
CA GLN A 4 26.88 -6.80 31.98
C GLN A 4 26.63 -5.40 32.60
N GLN A 5 25.58 -5.24 33.43
CA GLN A 5 25.19 -3.96 34.05
C GLN A 5 24.92 -2.82 33.06
N LEU A 6 24.59 -3.12 31.79
CA LEU A 6 24.25 -2.14 30.75
C LEU A 6 22.81 -1.59 30.90
N THR A 7 22.33 -1.39 32.14
CA THR A 7 20.95 -0.95 32.43
C THR A 7 20.69 0.51 32.02
N THR A 8 21.74 1.29 31.78
CA THR A 8 21.69 2.66 31.26
C THR A 8 21.72 2.73 29.74
N ASP A 9 21.92 1.61 29.03
CA ASP A 9 21.93 1.60 27.55
C ASP A 9 20.49 1.76 27.01
N PRO A 10 20.22 2.70 26.09
CA PRO A 10 18.91 2.87 25.47
C PRO A 10 18.34 1.59 24.81
N ARG A 11 19.20 0.66 24.39
CA ARG A 11 18.80 -0.65 23.83
C ARG A 11 18.21 -1.56 24.90
N TYR A 12 18.65 -1.44 26.15
CA TYR A 12 18.10 -2.20 27.27
C TYR A 12 16.64 -1.85 27.52
N GLN A 13 16.29 -0.56 27.43
CA GLN A 13 14.91 -0.09 27.54
C GLN A 13 14.02 -0.58 26.39
N LYS A 14 14.54 -0.59 25.15
CA LYS A 14 13.83 -1.16 24.00
C LYS A 14 13.61 -2.67 24.15
N MET A 15 14.60 -3.39 24.66
CA MET A 15 14.51 -4.82 24.93
C MET A 15 13.43 -5.12 25.99
N LEU A 16 13.36 -4.32 27.07
CA LEU A 16 12.31 -4.43 28.09
C LEU A 16 10.91 -4.17 27.50
N GLN A 17 10.75 -3.13 26.68
CA GLN A 17 9.49 -2.85 25.98
C GLN A 17 9.10 -3.96 25.00
N LEU A 18 10.06 -4.59 24.33
CA LEU A 18 9.79 -5.72 23.44
C LEU A 18 9.39 -6.96 24.25
N LYS A 19 10.10 -7.23 25.35
CA LYS A 19 9.83 -8.34 26.27
C LYS A 19 8.42 -8.21 26.84
N SER A 20 8.00 -7.02 27.27
CA SER A 20 6.64 -6.77 27.78
C SER A 20 5.56 -6.98 26.71
N LYS A 21 5.81 -6.55 25.46
CA LYS A 21 4.90 -6.80 24.32
C LYS A 21 4.76 -8.28 23.98
N LEU A 22 5.83 -9.06 24.09
CA LEU A 22 5.85 -10.49 23.77
C LEU A 22 5.25 -11.37 24.88
N THR A 23 5.35 -10.96 26.14
CA THR A 23 4.83 -11.73 27.30
C THR A 23 3.40 -11.36 27.69
N GLY A 24 2.79 -10.35 27.06
CA GLY A 24 1.38 -10.01 27.27
C GLY A 24 1.03 -9.48 28.67
N ALA A 25 2.02 -9.00 29.44
CA ALA A 25 1.74 -8.31 30.70
C ALA A 25 0.96 -7.01 30.41
N PRO A 26 -0.11 -6.69 31.18
CA PRO A 26 -0.98 -5.58 30.88
C PRO A 26 -0.23 -4.25 31.00
N LEU A 27 -0.19 -3.49 29.91
CA LEU A 27 0.17 -2.08 29.94
C LEU A 27 -0.96 -1.30 30.64
N PRO A 28 -0.65 -0.27 31.45
CA PRO A 28 -1.65 0.73 31.80
C PRO A 28 -2.22 1.35 30.52
N GLU A 29 -3.54 1.45 30.52
CA GLU A 29 -4.43 1.81 29.42
C GLU A 29 -3.94 3.03 28.63
N VAL A 30 -3.31 2.78 27.48
CA VAL A 30 -3.11 3.80 26.45
C VAL A 30 -4.29 3.70 25.49
N ALA A 31 -5.05 4.79 25.47
CA ALA A 31 -6.21 5.07 24.64
C ALA A 31 -6.37 4.17 23.41
N GLN A 32 -7.52 3.49 23.35
CA GLN A 32 -8.08 2.89 22.15
C GLN A 32 -7.77 3.74 20.92
N GLN A 33 -7.00 3.19 19.98
CA GLN A 33 -7.00 3.69 18.63
C GLN A 33 -8.46 3.68 18.14
N PRO A 34 -8.97 4.78 17.55
CA PRO A 34 -10.32 4.78 17.00
C PRO A 34 -10.37 3.74 15.88
N SER A 35 -11.10 2.66 16.12
CA SER A 35 -11.58 1.75 15.10
C SER A 35 -12.27 2.57 14.01
N PRO A 36 -11.95 2.40 12.71
CA PRO A 36 -12.74 3.00 11.65
C PRO A 36 -14.06 2.23 11.55
N SER A 37 -15.00 2.55 12.43
CA SER A 37 -16.35 1.98 12.45
C SER A 37 -17.34 3.11 12.67
N ALA A 38 -17.54 3.93 11.65
CA ALA A 38 -18.62 4.91 11.61
C ALA A 38 -19.01 5.25 10.16
N ALA A 39 -19.51 4.25 9.43
CA ALA A 39 -20.47 4.42 8.33
C ALA A 39 -21.02 3.05 7.93
N GLN A 40 -21.66 2.34 8.86
CA GLN A 40 -22.48 1.18 8.51
C GLN A 40 -23.77 1.68 7.85
N GLN A 41 -23.71 1.99 6.56
CA GLN A 41 -24.88 1.77 5.71
C GLN A 41 -25.05 0.26 5.62
N GLN A 42 -26.14 -0.28 6.14
CA GLN A 42 -26.56 -1.66 5.90
C GLN A 42 -26.95 -1.80 4.42
N THR A 43 -25.96 -1.80 3.54
CA THR A 43 -26.15 -2.21 2.15
C THR A 43 -26.25 -3.72 2.17
N GLN A 44 -27.40 -4.27 1.77
CA GLN A 44 -27.55 -5.71 1.62
C GLN A 44 -26.43 -6.23 0.69
N ILE A 45 -25.67 -7.21 1.17
CA ILE A 45 -24.55 -7.79 0.45
C ILE A 45 -25.11 -8.49 -0.80
N THR A 46 -24.68 -8.07 -1.98
CA THR A 46 -25.09 -8.72 -3.22
C THR A 46 -24.44 -10.11 -3.34
N PRO A 47 -25.06 -11.07 -4.05
CA PRO A 47 -24.45 -12.39 -4.25
C PRO A 47 -23.05 -12.31 -4.89
N ALA A 48 -22.81 -11.31 -5.75
CA ALA A 48 -21.51 -11.05 -6.35
C ALA A 48 -20.45 -10.64 -5.31
N GLN A 49 -20.80 -9.75 -4.36
CA GLN A 49 -19.90 -9.36 -3.26
C GLN A 49 -19.59 -10.54 -2.34
N LEU A 50 -20.57 -11.41 -2.12
CA LEU A 50 -20.38 -12.59 -1.27
C LEU A 50 -19.44 -13.60 -1.94
N ASN A 51 -19.57 -13.83 -3.26
CA ASN A 51 -18.64 -14.65 -4.02
C ASN A 51 -17.23 -14.05 -4.05
N GLN A 52 -17.11 -12.73 -4.22
CA GLN A 52 -15.83 -12.04 -4.11
C GLN A 52 -15.18 -12.26 -2.75
N LEU A 53 -15.94 -12.12 -1.65
CA LEU A 53 -15.42 -12.31 -0.30
C LEU A 53 -14.90 -13.74 -0.10
N ARG A 54 -15.62 -14.74 -0.61
CA ARG A 54 -15.16 -16.14 -0.60
C ARG A 54 -13.85 -16.30 -1.38
N ALA A 55 -13.76 -15.70 -2.56
CA ALA A 55 -12.54 -15.74 -3.37
C ALA A 55 -11.35 -15.08 -2.64
N GLN A 56 -11.54 -13.91 -2.03
CA GLN A 56 -10.51 -13.22 -1.22
C GLN A 56 -10.00 -14.08 -0.08
N VAL A 57 -10.90 -14.72 0.68
CA VAL A 57 -10.52 -15.61 1.78
C VAL A 57 -9.72 -16.80 1.28
N SER A 58 -10.11 -17.39 0.14
CA SER A 58 -9.38 -18.50 -0.48
C SER A 58 -7.97 -18.08 -0.93
N VAL A 59 -7.84 -16.92 -1.58
CA VAL A 59 -6.54 -16.36 -1.97
C VAL A 59 -5.65 -16.13 -0.75
N TYR A 60 -6.19 -15.53 0.32
CA TYR A 60 -5.43 -15.31 1.56
C TYR A 60 -4.93 -16.62 2.17
N LYS A 61 -5.75 -17.67 2.19
CA LYS A 61 -5.37 -18.99 2.73
C LYS A 61 -4.22 -19.65 1.95
N LEU A 62 -4.14 -19.43 0.64
CA LEU A 62 -3.05 -19.91 -0.20
C LEU A 62 -1.78 -19.10 0.06
N LEU A 63 -1.88 -17.77 0.04
CA LEU A 63 -0.75 -16.88 0.31
C LEU A 63 -0.15 -17.09 1.70
N ALA A 64 -0.98 -17.27 2.74
CA ALA A 64 -0.52 -17.55 4.09
C ALA A 64 0.25 -18.88 4.21
N ARG A 65 0.07 -19.80 3.26
CA ARG A 65 0.79 -21.07 3.16
C ARG A 65 1.92 -21.03 2.12
N ASN A 66 2.15 -19.89 1.47
CA ASN A 66 3.05 -19.73 0.31
C ASN A 66 2.70 -20.65 -0.87
N GLU A 67 1.42 -20.98 -1.03
CA GLU A 67 0.91 -21.76 -2.16
C GLU A 67 0.58 -20.84 -3.35
N PRO A 68 0.75 -21.32 -4.60
CA PRO A 68 0.43 -20.52 -5.78
C PRO A 68 -1.08 -20.25 -5.87
N VAL A 69 -1.44 -19.02 -6.22
CA VAL A 69 -2.83 -18.59 -6.36
C VAL A 69 -3.31 -18.80 -7.80
N PRO A 70 -4.38 -19.59 -8.04
CA PRO A 70 -4.95 -19.75 -9.38
C PRO A 70 -5.40 -18.40 -9.98
N PRO A 71 -5.10 -18.11 -11.26
CA PRO A 71 -5.45 -16.83 -11.89
C PRO A 71 -6.94 -16.50 -11.87
N ALA A 72 -7.80 -17.51 -12.03
CA ALA A 72 -9.26 -17.36 -11.97
C ALA A 72 -9.73 -16.87 -10.58
N LEU A 73 -9.17 -17.44 -9.51
CA LEU A 73 -9.48 -17.02 -8.13
C LEU A 73 -8.96 -15.63 -7.82
N ALA A 74 -7.79 -15.26 -8.35
CA ALA A 74 -7.26 -13.91 -8.20
C ALA A 74 -8.17 -12.87 -8.87
N ALA A 75 -8.68 -13.16 -10.07
CA ALA A 75 -9.62 -12.29 -10.78
C ALA A 75 -10.94 -12.12 -10.03
N GLU A 76 -11.49 -13.20 -9.45
CA GLU A 76 -12.73 -13.14 -8.68
C GLU A 76 -12.57 -12.44 -7.32
N ALA A 77 -11.42 -12.58 -6.67
CA ALA A 77 -11.12 -11.91 -5.40
C ALA A 77 -11.03 -10.39 -5.55
N VAL A 78 -10.61 -9.91 -6.73
CA VAL A 78 -10.38 -8.50 -7.00
C VAL A 78 -11.51 -7.95 -7.88
N PHE A 79 -12.66 -7.68 -7.28
CA PHE A 79 -13.63 -6.77 -7.87
C PHE A 79 -13.07 -5.34 -7.77
N MET A 80 -12.32 -4.93 -8.79
CA MET A 80 -12.03 -3.52 -8.99
C MET A 80 -13.33 -2.85 -9.44
N LYS A 81 -14.14 -2.32 -8.51
CA LYS A 81 -15.01 -1.20 -8.86
C LYS A 81 -14.10 -0.09 -9.32
N ASN A 82 -13.79 -0.03 -10.62
CA ASN A 82 -13.02 1.00 -11.32
C ASN A 82 -12.25 1.91 -10.37
N LYS A 83 -11.33 1.35 -9.57
CA LYS A 83 -10.32 2.19 -8.94
C LYS A 83 -9.42 2.46 -10.11
N PRO A 84 -9.40 3.69 -10.63
CA PRO A 84 -8.61 3.96 -11.80
C PRO A 84 -7.18 3.66 -11.36
N THR A 85 -6.62 2.55 -11.87
CA THR A 85 -5.22 2.18 -11.65
C THR A 85 -4.32 3.27 -12.21
N SER A 86 -4.87 4.04 -13.15
CA SER A 86 -4.32 5.27 -13.68
C SER A 86 -4.84 6.48 -12.91
N LEU A 87 -3.93 7.27 -12.34
CA LEU A 87 -4.23 8.64 -11.92
C LEU A 87 -4.23 9.61 -13.12
N LEU A 88 -4.38 9.13 -14.35
CA LEU A 88 -4.40 9.95 -15.55
C LEU A 88 -5.82 10.00 -16.14
N PRO A 89 -6.13 11.05 -16.93
CA PRO A 89 -7.33 11.11 -17.76
C PRO A 89 -7.46 9.93 -18.73
N GLU A 90 -8.60 9.80 -19.38
CA GLU A 90 -8.79 8.76 -20.41
C GLU A 90 -7.86 9.00 -21.61
N PRO A 91 -7.36 7.94 -22.26
CA PRO A 91 -6.59 8.08 -23.50
C PRO A 91 -7.35 8.93 -24.51
N TYR A 92 -6.65 9.88 -25.15
CA TYR A 92 -7.18 10.84 -26.14
C TYR A 92 -8.14 11.91 -25.59
N GLU A 93 -8.41 11.95 -24.29
CA GLU A 93 -9.13 13.07 -23.66
C GLU A 93 -8.31 14.37 -23.77
N PHE A 94 -6.99 14.25 -23.64
CA PHE A 94 -6.02 15.32 -23.88
C PHE A 94 -4.90 14.82 -24.79
N PRO A 95 -5.15 14.74 -26.11
CA PRO A 95 -4.17 14.19 -27.04
C PRO A 95 -2.98 15.12 -27.18
N GLY A 96 -1.79 14.54 -27.28
CA GLY A 96 -0.56 15.24 -27.67
C GLY A 96 -0.35 15.17 -29.18
N GLU A 97 0.56 16.00 -29.68
CA GLU A 97 1.06 15.92 -31.06
C GLU A 97 2.54 15.51 -31.00
N GLY A 98 2.89 14.42 -31.67
CA GLY A 98 4.27 14.01 -31.87
C GLY A 98 4.93 14.82 -32.98
N GLU A 99 6.26 14.74 -33.09
CA GLU A 99 7.06 15.54 -34.03
C GLU A 99 6.68 15.34 -35.51
N ASN A 100 6.05 14.21 -35.84
CA ASN A 100 5.58 13.86 -37.17
C ASN A 100 4.09 14.19 -37.40
N GLY A 101 3.44 14.92 -36.48
CA GLY A 101 2.00 15.17 -36.48
C GLY A 101 1.15 13.97 -36.03
N GLU A 102 1.77 12.94 -35.44
CA GLU A 102 1.05 11.80 -34.90
C GLU A 102 0.26 12.20 -33.64
N LYS A 103 -0.99 11.77 -33.56
CA LYS A 103 -1.84 12.05 -32.40
C LYS A 103 -1.51 11.07 -31.28
N LEU A 104 -0.83 11.54 -30.25
CA LEU A 104 -0.47 10.74 -29.10
C LEU A 104 -1.66 10.56 -28.15
N PRO A 105 -1.76 9.40 -27.47
CA PRO A 105 -2.82 9.15 -26.48
C PRO A 105 -2.87 10.21 -25.37
N TYR A 106 -1.74 10.83 -25.04
CA TYR A 106 -1.63 11.85 -24.01
C TYR A 106 -0.66 12.95 -24.41
N ASP A 107 -0.99 14.19 -24.05
CA ASP A 107 -0.06 15.31 -23.96
C ASP A 107 0.78 15.17 -22.67
N LEU A 108 2.08 14.97 -22.83
CA LEU A 108 3.01 14.74 -21.72
C LEU A 108 3.07 15.93 -20.76
N MET A 109 2.91 17.16 -21.24
CA MET A 109 2.95 18.37 -20.40
C MET A 109 1.69 18.47 -19.53
N LYS A 110 0.53 18.12 -20.09
CA LYS A 110 -0.74 18.06 -19.34
C LYS A 110 -0.72 16.94 -18.30
N VAL A 111 -0.23 15.77 -18.67
CA VAL A 111 -0.04 14.63 -17.76
C VAL A 111 0.87 15.01 -16.59
N LEU A 112 2.00 15.67 -16.88
CA LEU A 112 2.94 16.13 -15.85
C LEU A 112 2.26 17.11 -14.87
N ASN A 113 1.50 18.07 -15.38
CA ASN A 113 0.80 19.05 -14.54
C ASN A 113 -0.24 18.38 -13.63
N ILE A 114 -1.02 17.43 -14.16
CA ILE A 114 -1.99 16.63 -13.38
C ILE A 114 -1.26 15.84 -12.28
N HIS A 115 -0.12 15.25 -12.60
CA HIS A 115 0.68 14.50 -11.63
C HIS A 115 1.19 15.42 -10.50
N GLN A 116 1.77 16.57 -10.82
CA GLN A 116 2.26 17.55 -9.84
C GLN A 116 1.15 18.02 -8.88
N GLN A 117 -0.03 18.36 -9.42
CA GLN A 117 -1.19 18.76 -8.60
C GLN A 117 -1.65 17.65 -7.64
N ARG A 118 -1.59 16.38 -8.08
CA ARG A 118 -2.06 15.23 -7.29
C ARG A 118 -1.02 14.75 -6.27
N CYS A 119 0.27 14.87 -6.58
CA CYS A 119 1.38 14.53 -5.68
C CYS A 119 1.56 15.53 -4.53
N ALA A 120 1.04 16.75 -4.66
CA ALA A 120 1.03 17.75 -3.58
C ALA A 120 0.01 17.46 -2.47
N ARG A 121 -0.70 16.32 -2.49
CA ARG A 121 -1.64 15.97 -1.41
C ARG A 121 -0.87 15.71 -0.12
N PRO A 122 -1.22 16.39 0.99
CA PRO A 122 -0.64 16.08 2.28
C PRO A 122 -1.01 14.65 2.66
N THR A 123 0.02 13.81 2.82
CA THR A 123 -0.06 12.45 3.32
C THR A 123 0.45 12.45 4.77
N SER A 124 -0.21 11.70 5.66
CA SER A 124 0.30 11.49 7.03
C SER A 124 1.51 10.55 7.07
N LEU A 125 1.76 9.83 5.99
CA LEU A 125 2.91 8.95 5.85
C LEU A 125 4.12 9.77 5.36
N PRO A 126 5.30 9.58 5.97
CA PRO A 126 6.53 10.19 5.49
C PRO A 126 6.82 9.69 4.07
N THR A 127 7.30 10.59 3.20
CA THR A 127 7.76 10.22 1.87
C THR A 127 8.88 9.18 2.02
N PRO A 128 8.77 8.01 1.35
CA PRO A 128 9.85 7.03 1.41
C PRO A 128 11.13 7.65 0.85
N VAL A 129 12.27 7.21 1.38
CA VAL A 129 13.56 7.59 0.81
C VAL A 129 13.58 7.16 -0.66
N GLY A 130 13.82 8.11 -1.55
CA GLY A 130 13.87 7.85 -2.98
C GLY A 130 14.99 6.86 -3.32
N ILE A 131 14.90 6.29 -4.52
CA ILE A 131 15.97 5.45 -5.07
C ILE A 131 17.01 6.39 -5.69
N ASP A 132 18.29 6.23 -5.32
CA ASP A 132 19.39 6.95 -5.96
C ASP A 132 19.79 6.23 -7.27
N PRO A 133 19.51 6.84 -8.45
CA PRO A 133 19.81 6.20 -9.72
C PRO A 133 21.31 5.97 -9.92
N ALA A 134 22.18 6.82 -9.36
CA ALA A 134 23.62 6.66 -9.50
C ALA A 134 24.13 5.44 -8.71
N SER A 135 23.60 5.22 -7.50
CA SER A 135 23.89 4.03 -6.72
C SER A 135 23.37 2.76 -7.40
N LEU A 136 22.17 2.79 -7.98
CA LEU A 136 21.57 1.66 -8.69
C LEU A 136 22.37 1.25 -9.94
N LEU A 137 22.89 2.23 -10.69
CA LEU A 137 23.76 1.96 -11.84
C LEU A 137 25.09 1.32 -11.42
N LYS A 138 25.68 1.77 -10.31
CA LYS A 138 26.90 1.17 -9.76
C LYS A 138 26.70 -0.29 -9.35
N GLU A 139 25.58 -0.62 -8.72
CA GLU A 139 25.28 -2.03 -8.37
C GLU A 139 25.07 -2.92 -9.59
N ARG A 140 24.61 -2.36 -10.72
CA ARG A 140 24.41 -3.12 -11.96
C ARG A 140 25.72 -3.48 -12.66
N GLU A 141 26.77 -2.70 -12.43
CA GLU A 141 28.08 -2.88 -13.06
C GLU A 141 28.97 -3.89 -12.32
N TYR A 142 28.50 -4.44 -11.20
CA TYR A 142 29.13 -5.52 -10.42
C TYR A 142 28.30 -6.81 -10.47
#